data_AF-A0A6N0X0U9-F1
#
_entry.id   AF-A0A6N0X0U9-F1
#
_cell.length_a   1.000
_cell.length_b   1.000
_cell.length_c   1.000
_cell.angle_alpha   90.00
_cell.angle_beta   90.00
_cell.angle_gamma   90.00
#
_symmetry.space_group_name_H-M   'P 1'
#
loop_
_entity.id
_entity.type
_entity.pdbx_description
1 polymer ?
#
loop_
_entity_poly.entity_id
_entity_poly.type
_entity_poly.pdbx_seq_one_letter_code
_entity_poly.pdbx_strand_id
1 'polypeptide(L)'
;MLAMLDDTHHAMWLVLEHDGHMVTGVSGAFTRQPATPCGGAVDGLRALVGMPLDAAVNDLRRHLPFAENCTHLADLSVSAMRPVHRRTGSTCYDIVIPDAGNTPRWIEIARNARPVHRWAVSGTTIVAPEPLAGRPLLGKFTRWARETFSGDDLDAAMMLQRGVFVARALPYHVDPSPPIPLRDYGGIEGACFSYSGANWRTATGAQDFVRDFTNGVTPQKLPAHVADAFELEPKI
;
A
#
# COMPACT_ATOMS: atom_id res chain seq x y z
N MET A 1 1.79 15.48 8.66
CA MET A 1 1.23 14.96 7.39
C MET A 1 0.36 13.74 7.68
N LEU A 2 -0.75 13.59 6.96
CA LEU A 2 -1.65 12.43 7.06
C LEU A 2 -1.67 11.68 5.72
N ALA A 3 -1.58 10.35 5.79
CA ALA A 3 -1.75 9.46 4.64
C ALA A 3 -2.69 8.31 4.99
N MET A 4 -3.44 7.86 4.00
CA MET A 4 -4.40 6.76 4.13
C MET A 4 -4.28 5.80 2.97
N LEU A 5 -4.58 4.54 3.23
CA LEU A 5 -4.74 3.50 2.22
C LEU A 5 -6.01 2.71 2.54
N ASP A 6 -6.83 2.46 1.53
CA ASP A 6 -8.06 1.69 1.61
C ASP A 6 -8.18 0.82 0.35
N ASP A 7 -8.00 -0.49 0.51
CA ASP A 7 -8.12 -1.50 -0.53
C ASP A 7 -9.03 -2.65 -0.04
N THR A 8 -9.23 -3.66 -0.89
CA THR A 8 -10.11 -4.81 -0.59
C THR A 8 -9.79 -5.51 0.72
N HIS A 9 -8.51 -5.59 1.12
CA HIS A 9 -8.04 -6.36 2.27
C HIS A 9 -7.46 -5.49 3.39
N HIS A 10 -7.18 -4.22 3.13
CA HIS A 10 -6.52 -3.33 4.08
C HIS A 10 -7.23 -1.98 4.15
N ALA A 11 -7.33 -1.46 5.36
CA ALA A 11 -7.59 -0.04 5.57
C ALA A 11 -6.67 0.44 6.69
N MET A 12 -5.87 1.46 6.43
CA MET A 12 -4.91 1.98 7.40
C MET A 12 -4.68 3.47 7.21
N TRP A 13 -4.19 4.10 8.27
CA TRP A 13 -3.77 5.50 8.25
C TRP A 13 -2.42 5.65 8.95
N LEU A 14 -1.73 6.72 8.58
CA LEU A 14 -0.43 7.11 9.09
C LEU A 14 -0.38 8.62 9.28
N VAL A 15 0.05 9.06 10.44
CA VAL A 15 0.43 10.44 10.72
C VAL A 15 1.94 10.50 10.89
N LEU A 16 2.58 11.33 10.07
CA LEU A 16 3.99 11.71 10.19
C LEU A 16 4.08 13.13 10.73
N GLU A 17 4.59 13.28 11.94
CA GLU A 17 4.91 14.57 12.54
C GLU A 17 6.29 15.02 12.03
N HIS A 18 6.46 16.32 11.82
CA HIS A 18 7.73 16.86 11.34
C HIS A 18 7.93 18.32 11.73
N ASP A 19 9.19 18.74 11.80
CA ASP A 19 9.60 20.14 12.01
C ASP A 19 9.75 20.94 10.69
N GLY A 20 9.48 20.28 9.55
CA GLY A 20 9.66 20.84 8.21
C GLY A 20 10.91 20.35 7.49
N HIS A 21 11.82 19.69 8.20
CA HIS A 21 13.04 19.09 7.67
C HIS A 21 13.15 17.60 8.01
N MET A 22 12.78 17.22 9.23
CA MET A 22 12.94 15.88 9.78
C MET A 22 11.60 15.34 10.29
N VAL A 23 11.46 14.01 10.24
CA VAL A 23 10.36 13.33 10.93
C VAL A 23 10.61 13.37 12.44
N THR A 24 9.65 13.89 13.21
CA THR A 24 9.74 14.01 14.66
C THR A 24 8.89 12.97 15.39
N GLY A 25 7.91 12.38 14.70
CA GLY A 25 6.97 11.43 15.29
C GLY A 25 6.24 10.64 14.22
N VAL A 26 5.82 9.43 14.59
CA VAL A 26 5.06 8.53 13.72
C VAL A 26 3.97 7.86 14.54
N SER A 27 2.74 7.92 14.04
CA SER A 27 1.61 7.17 14.57
C SER A 27 0.76 6.61 13.43
N GLY A 28 0.08 5.48 13.67
CA GLY A 28 -0.72 4.84 12.65
C GLY A 28 -1.54 3.70 13.24
N ALA A 29 -2.52 3.25 12.48
CA ALA A 29 -3.28 2.06 12.83
C ALA A 29 -3.91 1.43 11.58
N PHE A 30 -4.32 0.17 11.75
CA PHE A 30 -5.14 -0.55 10.79
C PHE A 30 -6.60 -0.49 11.26
N THR A 31 -7.48 -0.03 10.37
CA THR A 31 -8.92 -0.15 10.53
C THR A 31 -9.42 -1.49 10.00
N ARG A 32 -8.78 -2.01 8.95
CA ARG A 32 -8.96 -3.39 8.45
C ARG A 32 -7.58 -3.99 8.13
N GLN A 33 -7.39 -5.25 8.53
CA GLN A 33 -6.13 -5.96 8.36
C GLN A 33 -6.39 -7.43 8.09
N PRO A 34 -5.60 -8.10 7.23
CA PRO A 34 -5.82 -9.49 6.85
C PRO A 34 -5.29 -10.51 7.88
N ALA A 35 -4.48 -10.08 8.84
CA ALA A 35 -3.85 -10.97 9.81
C ALA A 35 -3.81 -10.35 11.20
N THR A 36 -3.92 -11.19 12.22
CA THR A 36 -4.00 -10.78 13.63
C THR A 36 -2.82 -9.93 14.14
N PRO A 37 -1.55 -10.13 13.72
CA PRO A 37 -0.43 -9.32 14.21
C PRO A 37 -0.26 -7.97 13.50
N CYS A 38 -0.97 -7.70 12.39
CA CYS A 38 -0.68 -6.56 11.52
C CYS A 38 -0.61 -5.22 12.27
N GLY A 39 -1.43 -5.02 13.31
CA GLY A 39 -1.40 -3.83 14.17
C GLY A 39 -0.03 -3.52 14.79
N GLY A 40 0.77 -4.54 15.10
CA GLY A 40 2.12 -4.38 15.65
C GLY A 40 3.14 -3.83 14.66
N ALA A 41 2.86 -3.88 13.35
CA ALA A 41 3.76 -3.37 12.32
C ALA A 41 3.95 -1.86 12.34
N VAL A 42 3.11 -1.12 13.08
CA VAL A 42 3.25 0.34 13.26
C VAL A 42 4.53 0.68 14.02
N ASP A 43 4.97 -0.17 14.95
CA ASP A 43 6.17 0.07 15.76
C ASP A 43 7.44 0.15 14.90
N GLY A 44 7.51 -0.65 13.83
CA GLY A 44 8.63 -0.63 12.88
C GLY A 44 8.82 0.72 12.19
N LEU A 45 7.75 1.50 12.03
CA LEU A 45 7.84 2.83 11.43
C LEU A 45 8.56 3.86 12.30
N ARG A 46 8.76 3.60 13.61
CA ARG A 46 9.55 4.49 14.47
C ARG A 46 11.00 4.67 13.96
N ALA A 47 11.49 3.72 13.15
CA ALA A 47 12.77 3.84 12.46
C ALA A 47 12.86 5.06 11.51
N LEU A 48 11.73 5.69 11.18
CA LEU A 48 11.69 6.93 10.40
C LEU A 48 11.93 8.20 11.22
N VAL A 49 11.78 8.15 12.55
CA VAL A 49 12.02 9.34 13.40
C VAL A 49 13.49 9.75 13.29
N GLY A 50 13.72 11.03 13.01
CA GLY A 50 15.03 11.59 12.73
C GLY A 50 15.49 11.47 11.27
N MET A 51 14.70 10.84 10.39
CA MET A 51 15.01 10.84 8.96
C MET A 51 14.62 12.15 8.28
N PRO A 52 15.41 12.62 7.30
CA PRO A 52 15.04 13.76 6.48
C PRO A 52 13.75 13.50 5.69
N LEU A 53 12.89 14.51 5.58
CA LEU A 53 11.69 14.43 4.76
C LEU A 53 12.01 14.21 3.28
N ASP A 54 13.15 14.71 2.79
CA ASP A 54 13.63 14.54 1.42
C ASP A 54 14.56 13.34 1.24
N ALA A 55 14.61 12.42 2.22
CA ALA A 55 15.44 11.23 2.15
C ALA A 55 15.14 10.41 0.90
N ALA A 56 16.20 9.85 0.31
CA ALA A 56 16.05 9.00 -0.86
C ALA A 56 15.25 7.73 -0.51
N VAL A 57 14.35 7.32 -1.40
CA VAL A 57 13.50 6.13 -1.21
C VAL A 57 14.29 4.87 -0.85
N ASN A 58 15.48 4.70 -1.43
CA ASN A 58 16.32 3.54 -1.12
C ASN A 58 16.83 3.57 0.32
N ASP A 59 17.09 4.76 0.86
CA ASP A 59 17.51 4.91 2.27
C ASP A 59 16.32 4.67 3.20
N LEU A 60 15.14 5.21 2.88
CA LEU A 60 13.91 4.90 3.63
C LEU A 60 13.64 3.39 3.67
N ARG A 61 13.75 2.69 2.53
CA ARG A 61 13.53 1.24 2.45
C ARG A 61 14.58 0.42 3.22
N ARG A 62 15.81 0.91 3.36
CA ARG A 62 16.85 0.26 4.20
C ARG A 62 16.52 0.33 5.68
N HIS A 63 15.82 1.39 6.12
CA HIS A 63 15.37 1.57 7.51
C HIS A 63 14.04 0.87 7.80
N LEU A 64 13.36 0.35 6.78
CA LEU A 64 12.08 -0.35 6.90
C LEU A 64 12.21 -1.79 6.40
N PRO A 65 12.93 -2.68 7.12
CA PRO A 65 13.09 -4.07 6.70
C PRO A 65 11.75 -4.80 6.67
N PHE A 66 11.54 -5.64 5.66
CA PHE A 66 10.27 -6.35 5.43
C PHE A 66 9.81 -7.22 6.61
N ALA A 67 10.74 -7.83 7.33
CA ALA A 67 10.42 -8.71 8.45
C ALA A 67 9.81 -7.96 9.65
N GLU A 68 10.08 -6.66 9.77
CA GLU A 68 9.64 -5.82 10.89
C GLU A 68 8.52 -4.86 10.48
N ASN A 69 8.17 -4.82 9.20
CA ASN A 69 7.23 -3.85 8.66
C ASN A 69 6.15 -4.53 7.81
N CYS A 70 4.93 -4.01 7.89
CA CYS A 70 3.92 -4.33 6.91
C CYS A 70 4.30 -3.65 5.60
N THR A 71 4.41 -4.43 4.52
CA THR A 71 4.81 -3.92 3.20
C THR A 71 3.90 -2.78 2.72
N HIS A 72 2.60 -2.84 3.00
CA HIS A 72 1.64 -1.78 2.66
C HIS A 72 1.86 -0.51 3.48
N LEU A 73 2.12 -0.66 4.78
CA LEU A 73 2.34 0.48 5.66
C LEU A 73 3.69 1.17 5.40
N ALA A 74 4.73 0.39 5.09
CA ALA A 74 6.03 0.90 4.67
C ALA A 74 5.97 1.61 3.31
N ASP A 75 5.20 1.10 2.35
CA ASP A 75 4.98 1.80 1.09
C ASP A 75 4.19 3.11 1.31
N LEU A 76 3.17 3.08 2.18
CA LEU A 76 2.39 4.27 2.53
C LEU A 76 3.25 5.36 3.17
N SER A 77 4.17 5.00 4.07
CA SER A 77 5.09 5.96 4.72
C SER A 77 6.07 6.57 3.71
N VAL A 78 6.64 5.76 2.82
CA VAL A 78 7.49 6.25 1.73
C VAL A 78 6.72 7.21 0.82
N SER A 79 5.47 6.89 0.48
CA SER A 79 4.61 7.76 -0.34
C SER A 79 4.24 9.06 0.37
N ALA A 80 4.04 9.02 1.70
CA ALA A 80 3.75 10.20 2.51
C ALA A 80 4.95 11.15 2.64
N MET A 81 6.17 10.62 2.77
CA MET A 81 7.39 11.44 2.91
C MET A 81 7.86 12.09 1.61
N ARG A 82 7.49 11.52 0.46
CA ARG A 82 7.90 12.04 -0.85
C ARG A 82 7.48 13.50 -1.06
N PRO A 83 7.98 14.19 -2.12
CA PRO A 83 7.83 15.65 -2.32
C PRO A 83 6.40 16.20 -2.38
N VAL A 84 5.37 15.39 -2.09
CA VAL A 84 4.06 15.83 -1.59
C VAL A 84 4.19 16.84 -0.44
N HIS A 85 5.26 16.81 0.38
CA HIS A 85 5.49 17.87 1.37
C HIS A 85 5.62 19.30 0.76
N ARG A 86 5.93 19.38 -0.54
CA ARG A 86 5.99 20.65 -1.31
C ARG A 86 4.67 20.97 -2.00
N ARG A 87 3.70 20.04 -1.97
CA ARG A 87 2.39 20.22 -2.60
C ARG A 87 1.44 20.83 -1.58
N THR A 88 0.71 21.84 -2.01
CA THR A 88 -0.40 22.40 -1.24
C THR A 88 -1.64 21.53 -1.44
N GLY A 89 -2.25 21.09 -0.33
CA GLY A 89 -3.51 20.34 -0.33
C GLY A 89 -3.38 18.81 -0.41
N SER A 90 -4.54 18.14 -0.40
CA SER A 90 -4.64 16.69 -0.44
C SER A 90 -4.35 16.12 -1.83
N THR A 91 -3.62 15.00 -1.91
CA THR A 91 -3.48 14.20 -3.14
C THR A 91 -4.19 12.87 -2.95
N CYS A 92 -5.09 12.52 -3.87
CA CYS A 92 -5.76 11.23 -3.93
C CYS A 92 -5.21 10.42 -5.11
N TYR A 93 -4.95 9.14 -4.88
CA TYR A 93 -4.65 8.18 -5.95
C TYR A 93 -5.73 7.11 -5.97
N ASP A 94 -6.40 6.98 -7.11
CA ASP A 94 -7.41 5.95 -7.35
C ASP A 94 -6.78 4.88 -8.23
N ILE A 95 -6.83 3.62 -7.78
CA ILE A 95 -6.28 2.47 -8.51
C ILE A 95 -7.41 1.53 -8.87
N VAL A 96 -7.51 1.17 -10.15
CA VAL A 96 -8.48 0.20 -10.64
C VAL A 96 -7.74 -1.01 -11.16
N ILE A 97 -7.95 -2.15 -10.49
CA ILE A 97 -7.49 -3.47 -10.93
C ILE A 97 -8.71 -4.35 -11.12
N PRO A 98 -9.21 -4.52 -12.36
CA PRO A 98 -10.30 -5.45 -12.62
C PRO A 98 -9.90 -6.89 -12.28
N ASP A 99 -10.90 -7.73 -12.02
CA ASP A 99 -10.72 -9.16 -11.82
C ASP A 99 -9.99 -9.80 -13.00
N ALA A 100 -9.20 -10.83 -12.69
CA ALA A 100 -8.49 -11.58 -13.71
C ALA A 100 -9.48 -12.43 -14.54
N GLY A 101 -9.42 -12.29 -15.86
CA GLY A 101 -10.14 -13.13 -16.81
C GLY A 101 -9.20 -13.75 -17.85
N ASN A 102 -9.79 -14.36 -18.89
CA ASN A 102 -9.03 -15.00 -19.98
C ASN A 102 -8.45 -14.01 -21.00
N THR A 103 -8.81 -12.73 -20.93
CA THR A 103 -8.33 -11.68 -21.85
C THR A 103 -7.47 -10.67 -21.10
N PRO A 104 -6.57 -9.95 -21.80
CA PRO A 104 -5.85 -8.85 -21.21
C PRO A 104 -6.81 -7.81 -20.61
N ARG A 105 -6.52 -7.38 -19.39
CA ARG A 105 -7.32 -6.38 -18.68
C ARG A 105 -6.57 -5.07 -18.54
N TRP A 106 -7.31 -3.97 -18.60
CA TRP A 106 -6.76 -2.65 -18.36
C TRP A 106 -6.72 -2.39 -16.85
N ILE A 107 -5.53 -2.12 -16.34
CA ILE A 107 -5.31 -1.60 -15.00
C ILE A 107 -4.91 -0.14 -15.10
N GLU A 108 -5.30 0.66 -14.13
CA GLU A 108 -5.03 2.09 -14.16
C GLU A 108 -4.84 2.69 -12.78
N ILE A 109 -4.11 3.80 -12.76
CA ILE A 109 -3.99 4.68 -11.61
C ILE A 109 -4.22 6.11 -12.06
N ALA A 110 -5.06 6.82 -11.33
CA ALA A 110 -5.32 8.24 -11.52
C ALA A 110 -4.87 9.02 -10.28
N ARG A 111 -4.38 10.24 -10.48
CA ARG A 111 -4.05 11.19 -9.42
C ARG A 111 -5.03 12.35 -9.49
N ASN A 112 -5.79 12.58 -8.43
CA ASN A 112 -6.85 13.60 -8.38
C ASN A 112 -7.76 13.50 -9.62
N ALA A 113 -8.27 12.29 -9.87
CA ALA A 113 -9.09 11.93 -11.04
C ALA A 113 -8.43 12.10 -12.43
N ARG A 114 -7.14 12.45 -12.52
CA ARG A 114 -6.39 12.51 -13.78
C ARG A 114 -5.59 11.23 -14.00
N PRO A 115 -5.81 10.47 -15.08
CA PRO A 115 -5.04 9.26 -15.36
C PRO A 115 -3.53 9.52 -15.41
N VAL A 116 -2.74 8.65 -14.78
CA VAL A 116 -1.26 8.71 -14.80
C VAL A 116 -0.72 7.51 -15.57
N HIS A 117 -1.06 6.29 -15.16
CA HIS A 117 -0.73 5.07 -15.91
C HIS A 117 -1.98 4.29 -16.26
N ARG A 118 -1.97 3.69 -17.45
CA ARG A 118 -2.99 2.75 -17.92
C ARG A 118 -2.32 1.65 -18.74
N TRP A 119 -2.35 0.43 -18.24
CA TRP A 119 -1.63 -0.71 -18.83
C TRP A 119 -2.59 -1.86 -19.10
N ALA A 120 -2.50 -2.47 -20.28
CA ALA A 120 -3.16 -3.74 -20.53
C ALA A 120 -2.24 -4.85 -20.01
N VAL A 121 -2.79 -5.80 -19.25
CA VAL A 121 -2.03 -6.83 -18.55
C VAL A 121 -2.64 -8.20 -18.82
N SER A 122 -1.80 -9.15 -19.18
CA SER A 122 -2.12 -10.58 -19.21
C SER A 122 -1.36 -11.29 -18.09
N GLY A 123 -2.08 -11.93 -17.16
CA GLY A 123 -1.49 -12.44 -15.92
C GLY A 123 -0.84 -11.32 -15.10
N THR A 124 0.50 -11.31 -15.05
CA THR A 124 1.32 -10.28 -14.40
C THR A 124 2.29 -9.60 -15.37
N THR A 125 2.00 -9.64 -16.67
CA THR A 125 2.87 -9.09 -17.72
C THR A 125 2.13 -8.02 -18.49
N ILE A 126 2.76 -6.87 -18.70
CA ILE A 126 2.21 -5.78 -19.51
C ILE A 126 2.21 -6.21 -20.98
N VAL A 127 1.08 -6.04 -21.67
CA VAL A 127 0.93 -6.28 -23.11
C VAL A 127 0.66 -4.98 -23.90
N ALA A 128 0.20 -3.92 -23.23
CA ALA A 128 0.12 -2.58 -23.80
C ALA A 128 0.33 -1.51 -22.70
N PRO A 129 0.84 -0.32 -23.02
CA PRO A 129 1.24 0.14 -24.36
C PRO A 129 2.50 -0.56 -24.88
N GLU A 130 2.72 -0.50 -26.20
CA GLU A 130 3.84 -1.17 -26.89
C GLU A 130 5.22 -0.93 -26.24
N PRO A 131 5.60 0.30 -25.80
CA PRO A 131 6.90 0.54 -25.17
C PRO A 131 7.13 -0.22 -23.85
N LEU A 132 6.05 -0.70 -23.22
CA LEU A 132 6.07 -1.43 -21.96
C LEU A 132 5.76 -2.92 -22.13
N ALA A 133 5.44 -3.37 -23.35
CA ALA A 133 5.06 -4.75 -23.61
C ALA A 133 6.17 -5.73 -23.20
N GLY A 134 5.76 -6.86 -22.62
CA GLY A 134 6.66 -7.90 -22.11
C GLY A 134 7.26 -7.61 -20.72
N ARG A 135 7.03 -6.42 -20.14
CA ARG A 135 7.58 -6.09 -18.82
C ARG A 135 6.77 -6.74 -17.70
N PRO A 136 7.43 -7.37 -16.71
CA PRO A 136 6.74 -8.02 -15.60
C PRO A 136 6.35 -7.04 -14.51
N LEU A 137 5.18 -7.25 -13.90
CA LEU A 137 4.68 -6.51 -12.73
C LEU A 137 5.15 -7.10 -11.39
N LEU A 138 5.81 -8.27 -11.41
CA LEU A 138 6.39 -8.91 -10.23
C LEU A 138 7.90 -9.11 -10.39
N GLY A 139 8.62 -9.20 -9.26
CA GLY A 139 10.06 -9.44 -9.23
C GLY A 139 10.88 -8.25 -9.75
N LYS A 140 11.15 -8.21 -11.05
CA LYS A 140 12.04 -7.19 -11.69
C LYS A 140 11.40 -5.81 -11.86
N PHE A 141 10.16 -5.63 -11.37
CA PHE A 141 9.38 -4.41 -11.59
C PHE A 141 10.11 -3.14 -11.21
N THR A 142 10.59 -3.05 -9.96
CA THR A 142 11.23 -1.84 -9.44
C THR A 142 12.43 -1.40 -10.26
N ARG A 143 13.19 -2.35 -10.82
CA ARG A 143 14.36 -2.05 -11.64
C ARG A 143 13.93 -1.36 -12.94
N TRP A 144 13.08 -2.00 -13.74
CA TRP A 144 12.71 -1.42 -15.04
C TRP A 144 11.89 -0.14 -14.88
N ALA A 145 11.05 -0.07 -13.83
CA ALA A 145 10.25 1.12 -13.56
C ALA A 145 11.14 2.34 -13.33
N ARG A 146 12.24 2.19 -12.58
CA ARG A 146 13.23 3.25 -12.35
C ARG A 146 14.04 3.62 -13.58
N GLU A 147 14.23 2.69 -14.50
CA GLU A 147 14.90 2.93 -15.79
C GLU A 147 13.98 3.69 -16.77
N THR A 148 12.67 3.78 -16.49
CA THR A 148 11.65 4.27 -17.43
C THR A 148 10.88 5.49 -16.95
N PHE A 149 10.57 5.53 -15.65
CA PHE A 149 9.80 6.59 -15.04
C PHE A 149 10.64 7.31 -13.98
N SER A 150 10.31 8.57 -13.74
CA SER A 150 10.92 9.39 -12.70
C SER A 150 9.85 10.18 -11.94
N GLY A 151 10.24 10.79 -10.83
CA GLY A 151 9.35 11.63 -10.03
C GLY A 151 8.01 10.97 -9.70
N ASP A 152 6.93 11.69 -10.00
CA ASP A 152 5.54 11.33 -9.70
C ASP A 152 5.04 10.15 -10.53
N ASP A 153 5.52 10.01 -11.77
CA ASP A 153 5.13 8.88 -12.63
C ASP A 153 5.72 7.58 -12.07
N LEU A 154 6.95 7.61 -11.56
CA LEU A 154 7.54 6.45 -10.89
C LEU A 154 6.76 6.07 -9.63
N ASP A 155 6.27 7.05 -8.86
CA ASP A 155 5.40 6.78 -7.73
C ASP A 155 4.13 6.07 -8.12
N ALA A 156 3.42 6.66 -9.07
CA ALA A 156 2.16 6.10 -9.54
C ALA A 156 2.38 4.68 -10.10
N ALA A 157 3.49 4.43 -10.78
CA ALA A 157 3.85 3.08 -11.24
C ALA A 157 4.05 2.10 -10.09
N MET A 158 4.78 2.49 -9.03
CA MET A 158 5.00 1.66 -7.84
C MET A 158 3.71 1.39 -7.08
N MET A 159 2.83 2.39 -6.93
CA MET A 159 1.51 2.23 -6.32
C MET A 159 0.61 1.31 -7.13
N LEU A 160 0.55 1.48 -8.46
CA LEU A 160 -0.22 0.62 -9.36
C LEU A 160 0.24 -0.84 -9.26
N GLN A 161 1.55 -1.07 -9.21
CA GLN A 161 2.09 -2.42 -9.02
C GLN A 161 1.74 -3.01 -7.66
N ARG A 162 1.71 -2.19 -6.59
CA ARG A 162 1.22 -2.65 -5.29
C ARG A 162 -0.24 -3.07 -5.35
N GLY A 163 -1.09 -2.34 -6.06
CA GLY A 163 -2.48 -2.72 -6.33
C GLY A 163 -2.58 -4.10 -7.00
N VAL A 164 -1.73 -4.38 -8.00
CA VAL A 164 -1.65 -5.71 -8.64
C VAL A 164 -1.23 -6.79 -7.63
N PHE A 165 -0.32 -6.50 -6.71
CA PHE A 165 0.08 -7.44 -5.66
C PHE A 165 -1.09 -7.76 -4.72
N VAL A 166 -1.85 -6.76 -4.28
CA VAL A 166 -3.04 -6.93 -3.44
C VAL A 166 -4.13 -7.73 -4.17
N ALA A 167 -4.39 -7.41 -5.43
CA ALA A 167 -5.42 -8.07 -6.24
C ALA A 167 -5.17 -9.57 -6.44
N ARG A 168 -3.95 -10.08 -6.23
CA ARG A 168 -3.66 -11.52 -6.26
C ARG A 168 -4.40 -12.30 -5.18
N ALA A 169 -4.84 -11.64 -4.10
CA ALA A 169 -5.61 -12.29 -3.04
C ALA A 169 -7.09 -12.47 -3.40
N LEU A 170 -7.63 -11.74 -4.40
CA LEU A 170 -9.06 -11.76 -4.77
C LEU A 170 -9.64 -13.15 -5.09
N PRO A 171 -8.92 -14.06 -5.79
CA PRO A 171 -9.47 -15.38 -6.10
C PRO A 171 -9.54 -16.34 -4.90
N TYR A 172 -8.93 -16.00 -3.77
CA TYR A 172 -8.87 -16.88 -2.61
C TYR A 172 -10.06 -16.62 -1.69
N HIS A 173 -10.59 -17.69 -1.09
CA HIS A 173 -11.50 -17.57 0.04
C HIS A 173 -10.70 -17.07 1.25
N VAL A 174 -10.73 -15.75 1.40
CA VAL A 174 -10.19 -15.03 2.54
C VAL A 174 -11.24 -14.96 3.64
N ASP A 175 -10.80 -14.83 4.89
CA ASP A 175 -11.68 -14.75 6.07
C ASP A 175 -12.61 -15.97 6.31
N PRO A 176 -12.07 -17.20 6.39
CA PRO A 176 -12.86 -18.36 6.75
C PRO A 176 -13.16 -18.41 8.26
N SER A 177 -14.24 -19.12 8.61
CA SER A 177 -14.56 -19.50 9.98
C SER A 177 -14.52 -21.04 10.11
N PRO A 178 -13.61 -21.62 10.92
CA PRO A 178 -12.65 -20.96 11.80
C PRO A 178 -11.47 -20.32 11.04
N PRO A 179 -10.77 -19.33 11.64
CA PRO A 179 -9.60 -18.70 11.04
C PRO A 179 -8.47 -19.69 10.75
N ILE A 180 -7.82 -19.52 9.59
CA ILE A 180 -6.67 -20.34 9.19
C ILE A 180 -5.38 -19.77 9.81
N PRO A 181 -4.52 -20.61 10.43
CA PRO A 181 -3.17 -20.22 10.82
C PRO A 181 -2.36 -19.71 9.63
N LEU A 182 -1.62 -18.62 9.80
CA LEU A 182 -0.91 -18.04 8.66
C LEU A 182 0.06 -19.02 8.02
N ARG A 183 0.74 -19.83 8.84
CA ARG A 183 1.68 -20.87 8.42
C ARG A 183 1.13 -21.89 7.40
N ASP A 184 -0.18 -22.00 7.32
CA ASP A 184 -0.86 -22.91 6.40
C ASP A 184 -1.13 -22.24 5.03
N TYR A 185 -0.96 -20.92 4.90
CA TYR A 185 -0.90 -20.22 3.61
C TYR A 185 0.48 -20.41 2.97
N GLY A 186 0.60 -21.39 2.08
CA GLY A 186 1.88 -21.70 1.42
C GLY A 186 2.44 -20.55 0.55
N GLY A 187 3.78 -20.44 0.52
CA GLY A 187 4.51 -19.64 -0.49
C GLY A 187 4.60 -18.13 -0.23
N ILE A 188 4.23 -17.66 0.97
CA ILE A 188 4.29 -16.24 1.35
C ILE A 188 5.04 -15.98 2.66
N GLU A 189 5.78 -16.98 3.17
CA GLU A 189 6.70 -16.80 4.29
C GLU A 189 7.71 -15.68 3.99
N GLY A 190 7.95 -14.80 4.97
CA GLY A 190 8.84 -13.66 4.85
C GLY A 190 8.28 -12.48 4.03
N ALA A 191 7.02 -12.54 3.57
CA ALA A 191 6.46 -11.49 2.71
C ALA A 191 6.24 -10.14 3.42
N CYS A 192 6.02 -10.15 4.75
CA CYS A 192 5.91 -8.95 5.60
C CYS A 192 5.99 -9.31 7.10
N PHE A 193 5.81 -8.32 7.98
CA PHE A 193 5.72 -8.46 9.44
C PHE A 193 4.93 -9.68 9.94
N SER A 194 3.70 -9.88 9.46
CA SER A 194 2.83 -10.98 9.92
C SER A 194 3.29 -12.35 9.40
N TYR A 195 3.96 -12.37 8.26
CA TYR A 195 4.49 -13.58 7.62
C TYR A 195 5.94 -13.88 8.02
N SER A 196 6.48 -13.20 9.04
CA SER A 196 7.87 -13.32 9.46
C SER A 196 8.02 -13.73 10.93
N GLY A 197 9.15 -14.37 11.26
CA GLY A 197 9.60 -14.58 12.63
C GLY A 197 8.58 -15.30 13.53
N ALA A 198 8.39 -14.77 14.74
CA ALA A 198 7.45 -15.31 15.72
C ALA A 198 5.99 -15.13 15.29
N ASN A 199 5.66 -14.01 14.63
CA ASN A 199 4.31 -13.71 14.16
C ASN A 199 3.79 -14.82 13.24
N TRP A 200 4.60 -15.23 12.25
CA TRP A 200 4.25 -16.30 11.31
C TRP A 200 3.79 -17.60 11.98
N ARG A 201 4.40 -17.94 13.13
CA ARG A 201 4.17 -19.21 13.82
C ARG A 201 2.85 -19.24 14.60
N THR A 202 2.39 -18.07 15.06
CA THR A 202 1.23 -17.94 15.98
C THR A 202 0.06 -17.19 15.37
N ALA A 203 0.26 -16.49 14.26
CA ALA A 203 -0.75 -15.68 13.62
C ALA A 203 -1.83 -16.52 12.92
N THR A 204 -2.99 -15.90 12.77
CA THR A 204 -4.11 -16.40 11.98
C THR A 204 -4.56 -15.31 11.01
N GLY A 205 -5.35 -15.71 10.01
CA GLY A 205 -6.20 -14.76 9.29
C GLY A 205 -7.08 -13.98 10.28
N ALA A 206 -7.28 -12.70 10.01
CA ALA A 206 -8.28 -11.90 10.70
C ALA A 206 -9.67 -12.11 10.09
N GLN A 207 -10.70 -11.60 10.78
CA GLN A 207 -12.08 -11.62 10.29
C GLN A 207 -12.63 -10.23 9.98
N ASP A 208 -13.67 -10.19 9.16
CA ASP A 208 -14.45 -9.03 8.72
C ASP A 208 -13.61 -7.90 8.10
N PHE A 209 -12.49 -8.25 7.45
CA PHE A 209 -11.54 -7.27 6.91
C PHE A 209 -11.73 -6.97 5.42
N VAL A 210 -12.51 -7.80 4.71
CA VAL A 210 -12.74 -7.69 3.28
C VAL A 210 -13.78 -6.62 2.99
N ARG A 211 -13.50 -5.76 2.00
CA ARG A 211 -14.45 -4.76 1.53
C ARG A 211 -14.57 -4.80 0.01
N ASP A 212 -15.81 -4.82 -0.47
CA ASP A 212 -16.14 -4.71 -1.89
C ASP A 212 -16.25 -3.24 -2.31
N PHE A 213 -15.58 -2.88 -3.41
CA PHE A 213 -15.55 -1.55 -4.01
C PHE A 213 -16.27 -1.47 -5.35
N THR A 214 -16.99 -2.54 -5.75
CA THR A 214 -17.69 -2.63 -7.05
C THR A 214 -18.62 -1.45 -7.32
N ASN A 215 -19.28 -0.93 -6.28
CA ASN A 215 -20.22 0.19 -6.38
C ASN A 215 -19.60 1.56 -6.08
N GLY A 216 -18.28 1.65 -6.04
CA GLY A 216 -17.53 2.90 -5.84
C GLY A 216 -16.73 2.96 -4.54
N VAL A 217 -15.86 3.96 -4.47
CA VAL A 217 -14.95 4.16 -3.35
C VAL A 217 -15.51 5.21 -2.40
N THR A 218 -15.82 4.80 -1.17
CA THR A 218 -16.04 5.73 -0.06
C THR A 218 -14.86 5.60 0.90
N PRO A 219 -14.06 6.66 1.13
CA PRO A 219 -12.92 6.56 2.03
C PRO A 219 -13.32 6.06 3.42
N GLN A 220 -12.56 5.12 3.97
CA GLN A 220 -12.72 4.68 5.35
C GLN A 220 -12.72 5.89 6.30
N LYS A 221 -13.64 5.89 7.28
CA LYS A 221 -13.66 6.92 8.33
C LYS A 221 -12.41 6.82 9.20
N LEU A 222 -11.79 7.96 9.47
CA LEU A 222 -10.70 8.09 10.44
C LEU A 222 -11.24 8.11 11.87
N PRO A 223 -10.41 7.74 12.86
CA PRO A 223 -10.72 8.05 14.26
C PRO A 223 -10.94 9.56 14.44
N ALA A 224 -11.90 9.95 15.29
CA ALA A 224 -12.26 11.35 15.51
C ALA A 224 -11.05 12.23 15.83
N HIS A 225 -10.19 11.80 16.75
CA HIS A 225 -8.98 12.55 17.11
C HIS A 225 -8.01 12.81 15.94
N VAL A 226 -7.98 11.92 14.94
CA VAL A 226 -7.16 12.12 13.73
C VAL A 226 -7.90 13.05 12.76
N ALA A 227 -9.20 12.84 12.55
CA ALA A 227 -9.99 13.71 11.67
C ALA A 227 -9.98 15.17 12.15
N ASP A 228 -10.17 15.37 13.46
CA ASP A 228 -10.20 16.68 14.11
C ASP A 228 -8.83 17.38 14.00
N ALA A 229 -7.72 16.66 14.20
CA ALA A 229 -6.37 17.21 14.10
C ALA A 229 -5.99 17.69 12.68
N PHE A 230 -6.71 17.21 11.66
CA PHE A 230 -6.50 17.59 10.27
C PHE A 230 -7.68 18.39 9.68
N GLU A 231 -8.60 18.86 10.53
CA GLU A 231 -9.79 19.63 10.14
C GLU A 231 -10.58 18.98 8.98
N LEU A 232 -10.59 17.65 8.96
CA LEU A 232 -11.30 16.91 7.92
C LEU A 232 -12.79 16.96 8.24
N GLU A 233 -13.59 17.61 7.39
CA GLU A 233 -15.04 17.67 7.59
C GLU A 233 -15.62 16.26 7.79
N PRO A 234 -16.53 16.07 8.76
CA PRO A 234 -17.25 14.82 8.89
C PRO A 234 -18.06 14.61 7.61
N LYS A 235 -17.67 13.61 6.80
CA LYS A 235 -18.47 13.20 5.65
C LYS A 235 -19.82 12.72 6.17
N ILE A 236 -20.85 13.54 5.93
CA ILE A 236 -22.26 13.31 6.22
C ILE A 236 -22.72 12.06 5.47
#